data_AF-A0A3N5G801-F1
#
_entry.id   AF-A0A3N5G801-F1
#
_cell.length_a   1.000
_cell.length_b   1.000
_cell.length_c   1.000
_cell.angle_alpha   90.00
_cell.angle_beta   90.00
_cell.angle_gamma   90.00
#
_symmetry.space_group_name_H-M   'P 1'
#
loop_
_entity.id
_entity.type
_entity.pdbx_description
1 polymer ?
#
loop_
_entity_poly.entity_id
_entity_poly.type
_entity_poly.pdbx_seq_one_letter_code
_entity_poly.pdbx_strand_id
1 'polypeptide(L)'
;MPRRRWSTIPAMSRPPRPGFPPWATRTSLQRSEIRPLGRRIGSPGWKPWAGALAAVAVCAGALFAAAPAPQRGDVLLVTIDTLRADSLGFAGNRRVQTPVLDRLASQGRVFPNAHAHNVVTLPSHANILTGLYPYQH
;
A
#
# COMPACT_ATOMS: atom_id res chain seq x y z
N MET A 1 -41.72 -30.59 -18.93
CA MET A 1 -41.00 -29.29 -18.81
C MET A 1 -41.92 -28.17 -19.30
N PRO A 2 -41.90 -26.91 -18.80
CA PRO A 2 -40.73 -26.12 -18.36
C PRO A 2 -40.87 -25.36 -17.02
N ARG A 3 -39.78 -24.67 -16.65
CA ARG A 3 -39.51 -24.01 -15.36
C ARG A 3 -40.00 -22.55 -15.28
N ARG A 4 -40.39 -22.15 -14.06
CA ARG A 4 -40.58 -20.76 -13.54
C ARG A 4 -39.18 -20.16 -13.19
N ARG A 5 -38.94 -18.86 -12.96
CA ARG A 5 -39.64 -17.99 -12.00
C ARG A 5 -39.11 -16.51 -11.97
N TRP A 6 -40.06 -15.57 -12.12
CA TRP A 6 -40.32 -14.20 -11.58
C TRP A 6 -39.36 -12.99 -11.62
N SER A 7 -40.02 -11.86 -11.94
CA SER A 7 -39.69 -10.43 -11.83
C SER A 7 -40.64 -9.73 -10.82
N THR A 8 -40.33 -8.49 -10.38
CA THR A 8 -41.32 -7.54 -9.79
C THR A 8 -40.78 -6.10 -9.70
N ILE A 9 -41.62 -5.11 -10.06
CA ILE A 9 -41.50 -3.64 -9.82
C ILE A 9 -42.94 -3.13 -9.53
N PRO A 10 -43.21 -2.34 -8.45
CA PRO A 10 -43.74 -0.94 -8.55
C PRO A 10 -43.36 -0.06 -7.31
N ALA A 11 -43.72 1.23 -7.05
CA ALA A 11 -44.82 2.13 -7.45
C ALA A 11 -44.47 3.63 -7.13
N MET A 12 -44.89 4.62 -7.95
CA MET A 12 -45.97 5.65 -7.77
C MET A 12 -45.58 7.09 -7.31
N SER A 13 -46.23 8.09 -7.91
CA SER A 13 -45.98 9.55 -7.88
C SER A 13 -47.09 10.38 -7.18
N ARG A 14 -46.84 11.67 -6.86
CA ARG A 14 -47.85 12.65 -6.35
C ARG A 14 -47.68 14.06 -6.98
N PRO A 15 -48.74 14.91 -7.10
CA PRO A 15 -48.71 16.21 -7.80
C PRO A 15 -48.71 17.47 -6.89
N PRO A 16 -48.51 18.71 -7.41
CA PRO A 16 -48.40 19.95 -6.62
C PRO A 16 -49.70 20.81 -6.55
N ARG A 17 -49.75 21.80 -5.64
CA ARG A 17 -50.89 22.75 -5.42
C ARG A 17 -50.54 24.21 -5.79
N PRO A 18 -51.50 25.03 -6.28
CA PRO A 18 -51.29 26.45 -6.61
C PRO A 18 -52.07 27.46 -5.72
N GLY A 19 -51.58 28.71 -5.66
CA GLY A 19 -52.37 29.92 -5.36
C GLY A 19 -51.98 30.70 -4.09
N PHE A 20 -51.62 31.99 -4.20
CA PHE A 20 -52.54 33.13 -3.98
C PHE A 20 -51.85 34.52 -4.14
N PRO A 21 -52.60 35.57 -4.56
CA PRO A 21 -52.08 36.89 -4.93
C PRO A 21 -52.77 38.01 -4.08
N PRO A 22 -53.05 39.24 -4.56
CA PRO A 22 -52.09 40.34 -4.53
C PRO A 22 -52.73 41.67 -4.04
N TRP A 23 -53.01 41.91 -2.74
CA TRP A 23 -53.68 43.20 -2.40
C TRP A 23 -53.53 43.80 -0.99
N ALA A 24 -52.70 43.31 -0.08
CA ALA A 24 -52.64 43.95 1.24
C ALA A 24 -51.78 45.25 1.25
N THR A 25 -52.38 46.40 0.91
CA THR A 25 -51.90 47.76 1.21
C THR A 25 -52.36 48.21 2.60
N ARG A 26 -51.45 48.40 3.55
CA ARG A 26 -50.71 49.63 3.95
C ARG A 26 -51.45 50.54 4.95
N THR A 27 -51.13 50.37 6.22
CA THR A 27 -50.79 51.42 7.21
C THR A 27 -50.31 50.67 8.47
N SER A 28 -49.37 51.09 9.29
CA SER A 28 -48.73 52.37 9.55
C SER A 28 -47.52 52.09 10.45
N LEU A 29 -46.60 53.06 10.51
CA LEU A 29 -45.52 53.20 11.50
C LEU A 29 -44.32 52.25 11.38
N GLN A 30 -43.17 52.85 11.69
CA GLN A 30 -41.85 52.25 11.86
C GLN A 30 -41.05 52.01 10.58
N ARG A 31 -40.59 53.10 9.96
CA ARG A 31 -39.43 53.07 9.07
C ARG A 31 -38.17 52.91 9.93
N SER A 32 -37.90 51.68 10.38
CA SER A 32 -36.55 51.28 10.77
C SER A 32 -35.67 51.35 9.53
N GLU A 33 -34.79 52.34 9.45
CA GLU A 33 -33.79 52.36 8.39
C GLU A 33 -32.78 51.24 8.64
N ILE A 34 -32.90 50.21 7.80
CA ILE A 34 -32.06 49.04 7.76
C ILE A 34 -30.66 49.50 7.35
N ARG A 35 -29.70 49.49 8.28
CA ARG A 35 -28.28 49.59 7.95
C ARG A 35 -27.95 48.47 6.95
N PRO A 36 -27.34 48.76 5.77
CA PRO A 36 -26.93 47.70 4.87
C PRO A 36 -25.79 46.94 5.57
N LEU A 37 -26.11 45.74 6.06
CA LEU A 37 -25.11 44.84 6.60
C LEU A 37 -24.26 44.38 5.41
N GLY A 38 -23.13 45.05 5.21
CA GLY A 38 -22.14 44.68 4.21
C GLY A 38 -21.79 43.21 4.42
N ARG A 39 -22.33 42.35 3.55
CA ARG A 39 -22.09 40.91 3.57
C ARG A 39 -20.66 40.72 3.09
N ARG A 40 -19.71 40.74 4.02
CA ARG A 40 -18.35 40.27 3.75
C ARG A 40 -18.48 38.85 3.24
N ILE A 41 -18.22 38.65 1.95
CA ILE A 41 -18.06 37.33 1.37
C ILE A 41 -16.85 36.74 2.08
N GLY A 42 -17.10 35.88 3.06
CA GLY A 42 -16.05 35.16 3.76
C GLY A 42 -15.24 34.38 2.73
N SER A 43 -13.92 34.51 2.79
CA SER A 43 -13.01 33.69 2.00
C SER A 43 -13.36 32.20 2.22
N PRO A 44 -13.28 31.35 1.18
CA PRO A 44 -13.50 29.92 1.34
C PRO A 44 -12.61 29.41 2.47
N GLY A 45 -13.18 28.66 3.43
CA GLY A 45 -12.51 28.21 4.65
C GLY A 45 -11.47 27.10 4.41
N TRP A 46 -10.59 27.27 3.41
CA TRP A 46 -9.45 26.39 3.23
C TRP A 46 -8.45 26.66 4.35
N LYS A 47 -8.30 25.68 5.24
CA LYS A 47 -7.31 25.76 6.31
C LYS A 47 -5.92 25.57 5.67
N PRO A 48 -4.91 26.40 6.00
CA PRO A 48 -3.63 26.44 5.28
C PRO A 48 -2.85 25.12 5.30
N TRP A 49 -3.15 24.25 6.27
CA TRP A 49 -2.55 22.92 6.38
C TRP A 49 -3.03 21.93 5.31
N ALA A 50 -4.17 22.16 4.65
CA ALA A 50 -4.68 21.27 3.61
C ALA A 50 -3.75 21.25 2.37
N GLY A 51 -3.18 22.40 2.01
CA GLY A 51 -2.19 22.51 0.93
C GLY A 51 -0.86 21.83 1.28
N ALA A 52 -0.44 21.93 2.55
CA ALA A 52 0.79 21.30 3.03
C ALA A 52 0.69 19.76 3.02
N LEU A 53 -0.44 19.20 3.46
CA LEU A 53 -0.66 17.75 3.42
C LEU A 53 -0.71 17.21 1.98
N ALA A 54 -1.36 17.93 1.07
CA ALA A 54 -1.37 17.57 -0.35
C ALA A 54 0.04 17.60 -0.96
N ALA A 55 0.85 18.62 -0.65
CA ALA A 55 2.23 18.70 -1.11
C ALA A 55 3.10 17.55 -0.57
N VAL A 56 2.97 17.20 0.71
CA VAL A 56 3.69 16.07 1.31
C VAL A 56 3.30 14.74 0.65
N ALA A 57 2.01 14.52 0.39
CA ALA A 57 1.53 13.31 -0.28
C ALA A 57 2.06 13.20 -1.72
N VAL A 58 2.10 14.31 -2.47
CA VAL A 58 2.65 14.37 -3.83
C VAL A 58 4.16 14.12 -3.82
N CYS A 59 4.91 14.74 -2.91
CA CYS A 59 6.34 14.50 -2.76
C CYS A 59 6.65 13.05 -2.36
N ALA A 60 5.88 12.47 -1.44
CA ALA A 60 6.03 11.07 -1.04
C ALA A 60 5.73 10.11 -2.20
N GLY A 61 4.69 10.38 -3.00
CA GLY A 61 4.36 9.60 -4.19
C GLY A 61 5.43 9.68 -5.28
N ALA A 62 6.01 10.87 -5.51
CA ALA A 62 7.10 11.06 -6.48
C ALA A 62 8.39 10.33 -6.05
N LEU A 63 8.71 10.32 -4.76
CA LEU A 63 9.83 9.57 -4.20
C LEU A 63 9.65 8.05 -4.35
N PHE A 64 8.42 7.54 -4.21
CA PHE A 64 8.13 6.12 -4.36
C PHE A 64 8.14 5.66 -5.83
N ALA A 65 7.71 6.52 -6.75
CA ALA A 65 7.68 6.23 -8.18
C ALA A 65 9.07 6.27 -8.84
N ALA A 66 10.02 7.00 -8.26
CA ALA A 66 11.39 7.11 -8.77
C ALA A 66 12.30 5.91 -8.40
N ALA A 67 11.73 4.80 -7.94
CA ALA A 67 12.50 3.60 -7.66
C ALA A 67 13.24 3.15 -8.95
N PRO A 68 14.58 3.01 -8.90
CA PRO A 68 15.34 2.59 -10.08
C PRO A 68 14.81 1.24 -10.56
N ALA A 69 14.69 1.10 -11.88
CA ALA A 69 14.33 -0.17 -12.50
C ALA A 69 15.30 -1.26 -12.01
N PRO A 70 14.80 -2.48 -11.69
CA PRO A 70 15.65 -3.53 -11.15
C PRO A 70 16.80 -3.79 -12.12
N GLN A 71 18.02 -3.52 -11.68
CA GLN A 71 19.21 -3.84 -12.44
C GLN A 71 19.30 -5.35 -12.57
N ARG A 72 19.25 -5.82 -13.81
CA ARG A 72 19.43 -7.24 -14.15
C ARG A 72 20.90 -7.59 -13.93
N GLY A 73 21.23 -8.06 -12.73
CA GLY A 73 22.53 -8.63 -12.43
C GLY A 73 22.56 -10.12 -12.77
N ASP A 74 23.76 -10.63 -13.07
CA ASP A 74 24.00 -12.07 -13.12
C ASP A 74 23.91 -12.68 -11.71
N VAL A 75 23.35 -13.89 -11.63
CA VAL A 75 23.22 -14.62 -10.36
C VAL A 75 24.13 -15.84 -10.39
N LEU A 76 25.10 -15.89 -9.47
CA LEU A 76 25.95 -17.05 -9.23
C LEU A 76 25.48 -17.76 -7.96
N LEU A 77 24.98 -18.99 -8.11
CA LEU A 77 24.63 -19.88 -7.00
C LEU A 77 25.80 -20.83 -6.72
N VAL A 78 26.39 -20.73 -5.52
CA VAL A 78 27.44 -21.65 -5.04
C VAL A 78 26.89 -22.47 -3.89
N THR A 79 26.91 -23.80 -4.01
CA THR A 79 26.56 -24.74 -2.93
C THR A 79 27.80 -25.50 -2.46
N ILE A 80 27.87 -25.80 -1.16
CA ILE A 80 28.94 -26.61 -0.57
C ILE A 80 28.26 -27.77 0.15
N ASP A 81 28.54 -28.99 -0.29
CA ASP A 81 27.95 -30.19 0.29
C ASP A 81 28.47 -30.42 1.73
N THR A 82 27.57 -30.84 2.62
CA THR A 82 27.86 -31.16 4.04
C THR A 82 28.48 -30.03 4.88
N LEU A 83 28.32 -28.76 4.48
CA LEU A 83 28.85 -27.62 5.25
C LEU A 83 28.04 -27.35 6.53
N ARG A 84 28.67 -27.46 7.70
CA ARG A 84 28.06 -27.06 8.97
C ARG A 84 28.11 -25.55 9.16
N ALA A 85 27.09 -24.99 9.79
CA ALA A 85 26.96 -23.55 10.03
C ALA A 85 28.07 -22.97 10.94
N ASP A 86 28.64 -23.77 11.84
CA ASP A 86 29.70 -23.40 12.80
C ASP A 86 31.12 -23.75 12.30
N SER A 87 31.26 -24.21 11.05
CA SER A 87 32.56 -24.59 10.48
C SER A 87 33.32 -23.42 9.84
N LEU A 88 32.77 -22.21 9.83
CA LEU A 88 33.31 -21.06 9.09
C LEU A 88 33.95 -20.03 10.03
N GLY A 89 35.00 -19.35 9.55
CA GLY A 89 35.70 -18.30 10.30
C GLY A 89 34.76 -17.17 10.71
N PHE A 90 33.98 -16.64 9.77
CA PHE A 90 32.96 -15.61 10.04
C PHE A 90 31.84 -16.08 10.99
N ALA A 91 31.64 -17.39 11.14
CA ALA A 91 30.69 -17.97 12.07
C ALA A 91 31.27 -18.17 13.49
N GLY A 92 32.49 -17.68 13.74
CA GLY A 92 33.16 -17.73 15.04
C GLY A 92 34.12 -18.90 15.23
N ASN A 93 34.35 -19.72 14.19
CA ASN A 93 35.30 -20.83 14.26
C ASN A 93 36.75 -20.30 14.24
N ARG A 94 37.47 -20.45 15.36
CA ARG A 94 38.86 -19.99 15.48
C ARG A 94 39.91 -20.99 14.94
N ARG A 95 39.49 -22.20 14.59
CA ARG A 95 40.40 -23.28 14.12
C ARG A 95 40.44 -23.38 12.60
N VAL A 96 39.36 -22.99 11.93
CA VAL A 96 39.23 -23.05 10.48
C VAL A 96 39.48 -21.68 9.87
N GLN A 97 40.29 -21.62 8.81
CA GLN A 97 40.55 -20.39 8.07
C GLN A 97 39.79 -20.41 6.74
N THR A 98 38.85 -19.48 6.57
CA THR A 98 38.02 -19.36 5.36
C THR A 98 38.08 -17.95 4.76
N PRO A 99 39.27 -17.40 4.47
CA PRO A 99 39.45 -15.97 4.19
C PRO A 99 38.61 -15.46 3.00
N VAL A 100 38.36 -16.30 1.99
CA VAL A 100 37.50 -15.94 0.84
C VAL A 100 36.04 -15.83 1.24
N LEU A 101 35.52 -16.79 2.01
CA LEU A 101 34.14 -16.78 2.49
C LEU A 101 33.94 -15.71 3.57
N ASP A 102 34.95 -15.47 4.41
CA ASP A 102 34.91 -14.42 5.43
C ASP A 102 34.86 -13.03 4.78
N ARG A 103 35.65 -12.81 3.72
CA ARG A 103 35.57 -11.60 2.90
C ARG A 103 34.17 -11.46 2.27
N LEU A 104 33.65 -12.52 1.67
CA LEU A 104 32.30 -12.50 1.09
C LEU A 104 31.23 -12.15 2.14
N ALA A 105 31.31 -12.75 3.33
CA ALA A 105 30.41 -12.47 4.43
C ALA A 105 30.47 -11.00 4.89
N SER A 106 31.66 -10.40 4.95
CA SER A 106 31.85 -8.98 5.33
C SER A 106 31.34 -7.98 4.29
N GLN A 107 31.28 -8.38 3.01
CA GLN A 107 30.82 -7.53 1.91
C GLN A 107 29.34 -7.74 1.59
N GLY A 108 28.74 -8.79 2.14
CA GLY A 108 27.37 -9.23 1.85
C GLY A 108 26.49 -9.33 3.08
N ARG A 109 25.52 -10.25 3.01
CA ARG A 109 24.59 -10.54 4.09
C ARG A 109 24.70 -12.01 4.50
N VAL A 110 24.85 -12.24 5.80
CA VAL A 110 24.83 -13.58 6.40
C VAL A 110 23.45 -13.84 6.99
N PHE A 111 22.94 -15.05 6.76
CA PHE A 111 21.67 -15.54 7.31
C PHE A 111 21.97 -16.61 8.38
N PRO A 112 21.99 -16.26 9.68
CA PRO A 112 22.38 -17.19 10.74
C PRO A 112 21.36 -18.32 10.97
N ASN A 113 20.11 -18.13 10.54
CA ASN A 113 19.01 -19.08 10.70
C ASN A 113 18.55 -19.65 9.35
N ALA A 114 19.49 -20.03 8.49
CA ALA A 114 19.22 -20.68 7.21
C ALA A 114 19.22 -22.21 7.41
N HIS A 115 18.07 -22.85 7.19
CA HIS A 115 17.89 -24.29 7.40
C HIS A 115 17.68 -25.02 6.07
N ALA A 116 18.32 -26.19 5.92
CA ALA A 116 18.04 -27.09 4.81
C ALA A 116 16.70 -27.79 5.01
N HIS A 117 15.90 -27.91 3.95
CA HIS A 117 14.64 -28.67 3.97
C HIS A 117 14.87 -30.19 4.01
N ASN A 118 16.06 -30.65 3.65
CA ASN A 118 16.44 -32.06 3.70
C ASN A 118 17.94 -32.19 4.06
N VAL A 119 18.28 -33.21 4.84
CA VAL A 119 19.65 -33.53 5.27
C VAL A 119 20.41 -34.39 4.27
N VAL A 120 19.73 -34.98 3.28
CA VAL A 120 20.34 -35.78 2.21
C VAL A 120 20.70 -34.89 1.03
N THR A 121 21.91 -35.03 0.51
CA THR A 121 22.51 -34.15 -0.51
C THR A 121 21.62 -33.97 -1.75
N LEU A 122 21.16 -35.07 -2.36
CA LEU A 122 20.37 -35.01 -3.60
C LEU A 122 19.04 -34.24 -3.43
N PRO A 123 18.13 -34.63 -2.51
CA PRO A 123 16.88 -33.89 -2.33
C PRO A 123 17.13 -32.47 -1.77
N SER A 124 18.19 -32.23 -1.01
CA SER A 124 18.55 -30.86 -0.58
C SER A 124 18.81 -29.94 -1.77
N HIS A 125 19.61 -30.40 -2.74
CA HIS A 125 19.84 -29.65 -3.99
C HIS A 125 18.58 -29.55 -4.85
N ALA A 126 17.74 -30.60 -4.89
CA ALA A 126 16.46 -30.55 -5.59
C ALA A 126 15.55 -29.44 -5.03
N ASN A 127 15.45 -29.30 -3.69
CA ASN A 127 14.71 -28.20 -3.06
C ASN A 127 15.24 -26.82 -3.48
N ILE A 128 16.56 -26.63 -3.51
CA ILE A 128 17.19 -25.34 -3.88
C ILE A 128 16.89 -24.98 -5.35
N LEU A 129 17.00 -25.95 -6.26
CA LEU A 129 16.89 -25.70 -7.70
C LEU A 129 15.43 -25.62 -8.19
N THR A 130 14.52 -26.36 -7.55
CA THR A 130 13.09 -26.35 -7.91
C THR A 130 12.29 -25.31 -7.13
N GLY A 131 12.78 -24.87 -5.97
CA GLY A 131 12.02 -24.01 -5.05
C GLY A 131 10.83 -24.71 -4.39
N LEU A 132 10.77 -26.04 -4.46
CA LEU A 132 9.71 -26.87 -3.90
C LEU A 132 10.14 -27.51 -2.57
N TYR A 133 9.16 -27.90 -1.75
CA TYR A 133 9.40 -28.67 -0.54
C TYR A 133 9.69 -30.15 -0.85
N PRO A 134 10.29 -30.92 0.09
CA PRO A 134 10.72 -32.29 -0.16
C PRO A 134 9.64 -33.26 -0.63
N TYR A 135 8.38 -32.98 -0.30
CA TYR A 135 7.22 -33.81 -0.67
C TYR A 135 6.62 -33.45 -2.04
N GLN A 136 7.16 -32.45 -2.74
CA GLN A 136 6.59 -31.88 -3.96
C GLN A 136 7.47 -32.04 -5.21
N HIS A 137 8.77 -32.32 -5.04
CA HIS A 137 9.75 -32.42 -6.14
C HIS A 137 10.00 -33.86 -6.60
#